data_AF-A0AAW0PBN2-F1
#
_entry.id   AF-A0AAW0PBN2-F1
#
_cell.length_a   1.000
_cell.length_b   1.000
_cell.length_c   1.000
_cell.angle_alpha   90.00
_cell.angle_beta   90.00
_cell.angle_gamma   90.00
#
_symmetry.space_group_name_H-M   'P 1'
#
loop_
_entity.id
_entity.type
_entity.pdbx_description
1 polymer ?
#
loop_
_entity_poly.entity_id
_entity_poly.type
_entity_poly.pdbx_seq_one_letter_code
_entity_poly.pdbx_strand_id
1 'polypeptide(L)'
;MKARYVTPPFLTITSPVHFSLLTGRYIENHGVIHNMWFNTTTQEKKQYYEAQFVDSYWDNGSLPIWITAQRQGLRTGSLHFPGTAATYQGETAMLRQIEPPLYNHSNETEWRVNIDKVLIDWFQKQDLDFVTLYFGEPDSTGHKYGPDSSQVKEMVQQVDRTVGYIRERLQQLGMAERMNVIMTADHGMSTVLRGEQVQEILLSKIPAFSFRDIQFQLLDYGALGMLLPKEGKIEKVYQALKNSHPHLHVYKKHDVPARLHYSSHERLLPSF
;
A
#
# COMPACT_ATOMS: atom_id res chain seq x y z
N MET A 1 1.84 -24.93 -0.56
CA MET A 1 2.61 -24.44 -1.74
C MET A 1 3.36 -23.16 -1.31
N LYS A 2 4.58 -22.91 -1.79
CA LYS A 2 5.32 -21.66 -1.53
C LYS A 2 5.96 -21.17 -2.83
N ALA A 3 5.70 -19.92 -3.22
CA ALA A 3 6.41 -19.26 -4.31
C ALA A 3 7.78 -18.73 -3.82
N ARG A 4 8.75 -18.56 -4.74
CA ARG A 4 10.05 -17.96 -4.39
C ARG A 4 9.91 -16.49 -4.01
N TYR A 5 9.08 -15.76 -4.74
CA TYR A 5 8.71 -14.37 -4.48
C TYR A 5 7.38 -14.08 -5.21
N VAL A 6 6.72 -12.99 -4.82
CA VAL A 6 5.59 -12.39 -5.54
C VAL A 6 6.09 -11.05 -6.06
N THR A 7 5.78 -10.73 -7.33
CA THR A 7 6.15 -9.43 -7.90
C THR A 7 5.00 -8.45 -7.67
N PRO A 8 5.19 -7.42 -6.83
CA PRO A 8 4.16 -6.40 -6.64
C PRO A 8 4.01 -5.52 -7.89
N PRO A 9 2.84 -4.90 -8.11
CA PRO A 9 2.70 -3.89 -9.13
C PRO A 9 3.53 -2.65 -8.78
N PHE A 10 3.91 -1.89 -9.79
CA PHE A 10 4.48 -0.55 -9.59
C PHE A 10 3.33 0.45 -9.37
N LEU A 11 3.35 1.34 -8.38
CA LEU A 11 4.36 1.58 -7.33
C LEU A 11 4.23 0.62 -6.12
N THR A 12 5.37 0.20 -5.57
CA THR A 12 5.48 -0.74 -4.44
C THR A 12 5.29 -0.04 -3.10
N ILE A 13 4.07 0.42 -2.82
CA ILE A 13 3.66 1.05 -1.57
C ILE A 13 2.32 0.48 -1.08
N THR A 14 2.06 0.60 0.22
CA THR A 14 1.01 -0.10 0.97
C THR A 14 -0.38 -0.08 0.33
N SER A 15 -1.06 1.07 0.29
CA SER A 15 -2.47 1.15 -0.14
C SER A 15 -2.69 0.67 -1.57
N PRO A 16 -1.90 1.12 -2.57
CA PRO A 16 -2.07 0.66 -3.95
C PRO A 16 -1.86 -0.84 -4.11
N VAL A 17 -0.81 -1.42 -3.52
CA VAL A 17 -0.54 -2.86 -3.71
C VAL A 17 -1.57 -3.71 -2.95
N HIS A 18 -1.94 -3.33 -1.72
CA HIS A 18 -3.01 -4.02 -1.00
C HIS A 18 -4.32 -3.98 -1.80
N PHE A 19 -4.67 -2.85 -2.42
CA PHE A 19 -5.88 -2.78 -3.25
C PHE A 19 -5.76 -3.59 -4.55
N SER A 20 -4.56 -3.70 -5.13
CA SER A 20 -4.30 -4.65 -6.22
C SER A 20 -4.51 -6.11 -5.78
N LEU A 21 -4.06 -6.50 -4.58
CA LEU A 21 -4.31 -7.84 -4.01
C LEU A 21 -5.81 -8.12 -3.84
N LEU A 22 -6.59 -7.10 -3.44
CA LEU A 22 -8.03 -7.24 -3.21
C LEU A 22 -8.85 -7.29 -4.49
N THR A 23 -8.39 -6.65 -5.57
CA THR A 23 -9.18 -6.43 -6.78
C THR A 23 -8.67 -7.22 -7.98
N GLY A 24 -7.43 -7.72 -7.94
CA GLY A 24 -6.76 -8.35 -9.07
C GLY A 24 -6.47 -7.38 -10.23
N ARG A 25 -6.47 -6.07 -9.97
CA ARG A 25 -6.31 -5.02 -10.97
C ARG A 25 -5.00 -4.25 -10.78
N TYR A 26 -4.45 -3.71 -11.87
CA TYR A 26 -3.32 -2.79 -11.78
C TYR A 26 -3.74 -1.48 -11.14
N ILE A 27 -2.74 -0.73 -10.65
CA ILE A 27 -2.95 0.55 -9.99
C ILE A 27 -3.66 1.56 -10.91
N GLU A 28 -3.30 1.59 -12.20
CA GLU A 28 -3.98 2.46 -13.16
C GLU A 28 -5.44 2.06 -13.43
N ASN A 29 -5.88 0.85 -13.09
CA ASN A 29 -7.25 0.42 -13.27
C ASN A 29 -8.11 0.64 -12.02
N HIS A 30 -7.52 0.51 -10.83
CA HIS A 30 -8.28 0.63 -9.57
C HIS A 30 -8.21 2.02 -8.92
N GLY A 31 -7.28 2.89 -9.34
CA GLY A 31 -7.30 4.32 -9.02
C GLY A 31 -6.81 4.73 -7.62
N VAL A 32 -6.56 3.78 -6.72
CA VAL A 32 -5.77 3.99 -5.49
C VAL A 32 -4.29 4.05 -5.84
N ILE A 33 -3.76 5.24 -6.15
CA ILE A 33 -2.44 5.40 -6.78
C ILE A 33 -1.30 5.74 -5.82
N HIS A 34 -1.64 6.08 -4.57
CA HIS A 34 -0.72 6.48 -3.51
C HIS A 34 -1.30 6.14 -2.12
N ASN A 35 -0.44 6.07 -1.09
CA ASN A 35 -0.88 5.95 0.31
C ASN A 35 -1.66 7.18 0.79
N MET A 36 -1.49 8.31 0.13
CA MET A 36 -2.13 9.58 0.47
C MET A 36 -3.27 9.85 -0.50
N TRP A 37 -4.37 10.38 0.01
CA TRP A 37 -5.35 11.04 -0.83
C TRP A 37 -4.92 12.49 -1.06
N PHE A 38 -5.20 13.03 -2.25
CA PHE A 38 -4.88 14.41 -2.56
C PHE A 38 -5.82 14.98 -3.62
N ASN A 39 -5.91 16.32 -3.62
CA ASN A 39 -6.61 17.09 -4.64
C ASN A 39 -5.63 18.10 -5.25
N THR A 40 -5.37 17.99 -6.55
CA THR A 40 -4.38 18.83 -7.25
C THR A 40 -4.83 20.26 -7.50
N THR A 41 -6.13 20.54 -7.34
CA THR A 41 -6.72 21.87 -7.51
C THR A 41 -6.70 22.64 -6.19
N THR A 42 -7.15 22.02 -5.10
CA THR A 42 -7.14 22.63 -3.76
C THR A 42 -5.78 22.49 -3.05
N GLN A 43 -4.90 21.63 -3.57
CA GLN A 43 -3.63 21.21 -2.96
C GLN A 43 -3.77 20.47 -1.63
N GLU A 44 -4.98 20.09 -1.25
CA GLU A 44 -5.24 19.32 -0.04
C GLU A 44 -4.59 17.95 -0.13
N LYS A 45 -4.06 17.48 0.99
CA LYS A 45 -3.47 16.15 1.16
C LYS A 45 -3.95 15.56 2.47
N LYS A 46 -4.33 14.29 2.43
CA LYS A 46 -4.66 13.48 3.60
C LYS A 46 -3.63 12.36 3.71
N GLN A 47 -3.08 12.19 4.90
CA GLN A 47 -2.05 11.17 5.15
C GLN A 47 -2.67 9.77 5.10
N TYR A 48 -1.82 8.74 5.23
CA TYR A 48 -2.20 7.34 5.08
C TYR A 48 -3.49 6.96 5.82
N TYR A 49 -3.58 7.31 7.10
CA TYR A 49 -4.73 6.94 7.93
C TYR A 49 -6.02 7.61 7.45
N GLU A 50 -6.02 8.93 7.28
CA GLU A 50 -7.21 9.68 6.86
C GLU A 50 -7.64 9.34 5.43
N ALA A 51 -6.68 9.00 4.56
CA ALA A 51 -6.96 8.56 3.20
C ALA A 51 -7.78 7.26 3.16
N GLN A 52 -7.69 6.39 4.17
CA GLN A 52 -8.50 5.18 4.25
C GLN A 52 -10.01 5.46 4.36
N PHE A 53 -10.40 6.64 4.86
CA PHE A 53 -11.78 7.04 5.08
C PHE A 53 -12.36 7.92 3.95
N VAL A 54 -11.62 8.10 2.86
CA VAL A 54 -12.11 8.85 1.69
C VAL A 54 -12.69 7.87 0.68
N ASP A 55 -13.99 7.59 0.78
CA ASP A 55 -14.67 6.59 -0.07
C ASP A 55 -14.40 6.80 -1.57
N SER A 56 -14.50 8.04 -2.06
CA SER A 56 -14.22 8.38 -3.46
C SER A 56 -12.79 8.04 -3.91
N TYR A 57 -11.84 7.88 -2.98
CA TYR A 57 -10.49 7.46 -3.33
C TYR A 57 -10.41 5.96 -3.62
N TRP A 58 -11.17 5.15 -2.89
CA TRP A 58 -11.14 3.69 -2.98
C TRP A 58 -12.19 3.13 -3.95
N ASP A 59 -13.39 3.73 -3.96
CA ASP A 59 -14.49 3.32 -4.84
C ASP A 59 -14.40 3.97 -6.23
N ASN A 60 -13.57 3.39 -7.08
CA ASN A 60 -13.42 3.80 -8.49
C ASN A 60 -13.97 2.74 -9.46
N GLY A 61 -15.00 2.00 -9.04
CA GLY A 61 -15.57 0.90 -9.84
C GLY A 61 -14.75 -0.41 -9.81
N SER A 62 -13.73 -0.49 -8.95
CA SER A 62 -13.05 -1.74 -8.60
C SER A 62 -13.52 -2.19 -7.22
N LEU A 63 -13.99 -3.43 -7.12
CA LEU A 63 -14.52 -3.96 -5.88
C LEU A 63 -13.50 -4.89 -5.22
N PRO A 64 -13.21 -4.71 -3.92
CA PRO A 64 -12.38 -5.66 -3.20
C PRO A 64 -13.11 -7.02 -3.11
N ILE A 65 -12.32 -8.10 -3.03
CA ILE A 65 -12.79 -9.48 -3.08
C ILE A 65 -13.87 -9.79 -2.04
N TRP A 66 -13.83 -9.15 -0.86
CA TRP A 66 -14.84 -9.34 0.18
C TRP A 66 -16.24 -8.86 -0.27
N ILE A 67 -16.34 -7.73 -1.00
CA ILE A 67 -17.62 -7.27 -1.58
C ILE A 67 -18.08 -8.23 -2.68
N THR A 68 -17.14 -8.68 -3.52
CA THR A 68 -17.45 -9.62 -4.60
C THR A 68 -17.97 -10.96 -4.07
N ALA A 69 -17.39 -11.47 -2.99
CA ALA A 69 -17.83 -12.68 -2.31
C ALA A 69 -19.18 -12.48 -1.59
N GLN A 70 -19.39 -11.35 -0.92
CA GLN A 70 -20.68 -10.99 -0.32
C GLN A 70 -21.83 -11.00 -1.30
N ARG A 71 -21.63 -10.41 -2.48
CA ARG A 71 -22.63 -10.40 -3.55
C ARG A 71 -22.97 -11.79 -4.08
N GLN A 72 -22.12 -12.78 -3.82
CA GLN A 72 -22.32 -14.19 -4.15
C GLN A 72 -22.83 -15.02 -2.97
N GLY A 73 -23.28 -14.37 -1.88
CA GLY A 73 -23.87 -15.02 -0.73
C GLY A 73 -22.89 -15.49 0.34
N LEU A 74 -21.59 -15.17 0.21
CA LEU A 74 -20.57 -15.51 1.20
C LEU A 74 -20.49 -14.46 2.31
N ARG A 75 -20.17 -14.88 3.52
CA ARG A 75 -20.01 -14.02 4.69
C ARG A 75 -18.56 -13.60 4.81
N THR A 76 -18.26 -12.31 4.88
CA THR A 76 -16.87 -11.85 4.81
C THR A 76 -16.47 -10.85 5.89
N GLY A 77 -15.19 -10.81 6.19
CA GLY A 77 -14.61 -9.97 7.23
C GLY A 77 -13.35 -9.26 6.75
N SER A 78 -13.06 -8.10 7.33
CA SER A 78 -11.74 -7.48 7.17
C SER A 78 -11.25 -6.84 8.46
N LEU A 79 -10.05 -7.22 8.89
CA LEU A 79 -9.39 -6.72 10.09
C LEU A 79 -8.11 -5.98 9.69
N HIS A 80 -8.12 -4.66 9.92
CA HIS A 80 -7.02 -3.70 9.72
C HIS A 80 -6.48 -3.57 8.28
N PHE A 81 -6.96 -4.38 7.33
CA PHE A 81 -6.46 -4.38 5.95
C PHE A 81 -6.73 -3.03 5.27
N PRO A 82 -5.77 -2.46 4.51
CA PRO A 82 -5.99 -1.21 3.79
C PRO A 82 -7.22 -1.25 2.89
N GLY A 83 -8.07 -0.23 2.99
CA GLY A 83 -9.35 -0.15 2.27
C GLY A 83 -10.55 -0.72 3.05
N THR A 84 -10.35 -1.26 4.25
CA THR A 84 -11.45 -1.73 5.13
C THR A 84 -12.39 -0.61 5.58
N ALA A 85 -11.85 0.59 5.78
CA ALA A 85 -12.61 1.74 6.26
C ALA A 85 -13.56 2.30 5.20
N ALA A 86 -13.20 2.19 3.92
CA ALA A 86 -13.97 2.74 2.81
C ALA A 86 -15.27 1.97 2.54
N THR A 87 -16.24 2.70 1.98
CA THR A 87 -17.49 2.17 1.44
C THR A 87 -17.37 2.05 -0.08
N TYR A 88 -17.78 0.91 -0.64
CA TYR A 88 -17.72 0.59 -2.06
C TYR A 88 -19.13 0.36 -2.59
N GLN A 89 -19.61 1.25 -3.46
CA GLN A 89 -20.96 1.19 -4.03
C GLN A 89 -22.06 1.06 -2.96
N GLY A 90 -21.87 1.75 -1.83
CA GLY A 90 -22.79 1.71 -0.68
C GLY A 90 -22.60 0.49 0.24
N GLU A 91 -21.62 -0.37 -0.01
CA GLU A 91 -21.37 -1.58 0.77
C GLU A 91 -20.01 -1.54 1.49
N THR A 92 -19.95 -2.22 2.64
CA THR A 92 -18.70 -2.48 3.38
C THR A 92 -18.54 -3.98 3.60
N ALA A 93 -17.38 -4.43 4.08
CA ALA A 93 -17.26 -5.79 4.60
C ALA A 93 -18.30 -6.03 5.72
N MET A 94 -18.90 -7.22 5.73
CA MET A 94 -20.00 -7.60 6.62
C MET A 94 -19.58 -7.53 8.08
N LEU A 95 -18.37 -8.04 8.38
CA LEU A 95 -17.66 -7.70 9.61
C LEU A 95 -16.44 -6.87 9.26
N ARG A 96 -16.20 -5.82 10.04
CA ARG A 96 -14.96 -5.07 9.91
C ARG A 96 -14.44 -4.56 11.23
N GLN A 97 -13.13 -4.55 11.34
CA GLN A 97 -12.43 -3.79 12.37
C GLN A 97 -11.38 -2.96 11.66
N ILE A 98 -11.55 -1.65 11.73
CA ILE A 98 -10.62 -0.69 11.16
C ILE A 98 -9.47 -0.54 12.16
N GLU A 99 -8.26 -0.42 11.65
CA GLU A 99 -7.09 -0.11 12.46
C GLU A 99 -7.33 1.18 13.26
N PRO A 100 -7.08 1.21 14.58
CA PRO A 100 -7.24 2.43 15.36
C PRO A 100 -6.13 3.44 15.02
N PRO A 101 -6.35 4.74 15.28
CA PRO A 101 -5.28 5.72 15.14
C PRO A 101 -4.14 5.40 16.11
N LEU A 102 -2.90 5.61 15.67
CA LEU A 102 -1.67 5.34 16.45
C LEU A 102 -1.53 3.86 16.88
N TYR A 103 -1.97 2.93 16.03
CA TYR A 103 -1.85 1.49 16.27
C TYR A 103 -0.38 1.07 16.49
N ASN A 104 -0.12 0.30 17.55
CA ASN A 104 1.20 -0.25 17.80
C ASN A 104 1.41 -1.51 16.96
N HIS A 105 1.98 -1.33 15.77
CA HIS A 105 2.22 -2.45 14.87
C HIS A 105 3.12 -3.52 15.47
N SER A 106 3.97 -3.25 16.46
CA SER A 106 4.94 -4.22 17.00
C SER A 106 4.40 -5.08 18.17
N ASN A 107 3.12 -4.97 18.53
CA ASN A 107 2.54 -5.65 19.71
C ASN A 107 2.14 -7.12 19.41
N GLU A 108 3.03 -8.08 19.70
CA GLU A 108 2.77 -9.52 19.47
C GLU A 108 1.53 -10.04 20.20
N THR A 109 1.25 -9.56 21.41
CA THR A 109 0.06 -9.98 22.18
C THR A 109 -1.23 -9.59 21.47
N GLU A 110 -1.29 -8.37 20.94
CA GLU A 110 -2.46 -7.89 20.20
C GLU A 110 -2.62 -8.61 18.86
N TRP A 111 -1.52 -8.99 18.21
CA TRP A 111 -1.60 -9.83 17.02
C TRP A 111 -2.26 -11.17 17.32
N ARG A 112 -1.89 -11.82 18.43
CA ARG A 112 -2.50 -13.09 18.87
C ARG A 112 -3.98 -12.93 19.19
N VAL A 113 -4.37 -11.84 19.85
CA VAL A 113 -5.77 -11.49 20.09
C VAL A 113 -6.55 -11.34 18.78
N ASN A 114 -5.98 -10.64 17.79
CA ASN A 114 -6.62 -10.48 16.48
C ASN A 114 -6.74 -11.81 15.72
N ILE A 115 -5.72 -12.67 15.81
CA ILE A 115 -5.75 -14.02 15.21
C ILE A 115 -6.86 -14.86 15.86
N ASP A 116 -6.92 -14.91 17.19
CA ASP A 116 -7.95 -15.67 17.89
C ASP A 116 -9.36 -15.14 17.61
N LYS A 117 -9.52 -13.82 17.55
CA LYS A 117 -10.78 -13.19 17.15
C LYS A 117 -11.21 -13.65 15.75
N VAL A 118 -10.29 -13.62 14.78
CA VAL A 118 -10.60 -14.07 13.42
C VAL A 118 -10.96 -15.56 13.39
N LEU A 119 -10.14 -16.43 14.01
CA LEU A 119 -10.35 -17.87 13.93
C LEU A 119 -11.57 -18.35 14.74
N ILE A 120 -11.78 -17.82 15.95
CA ILE A 120 -12.82 -18.28 16.86
C ILE A 120 -14.10 -17.48 16.65
N ASP A 121 -14.04 -16.16 16.78
CA ASP A 121 -15.26 -15.35 16.77
C ASP A 121 -15.81 -15.17 15.37
N TRP A 122 -14.96 -14.98 14.36
CA TRP A 122 -15.42 -14.73 13.00
C TRP A 122 -15.65 -16.03 12.22
N PHE A 123 -14.65 -16.90 12.13
CA PHE A 123 -14.82 -18.15 11.39
C PHE A 123 -15.69 -19.19 12.11
N GLN A 124 -15.43 -19.52 13.38
CA GLN A 124 -16.20 -20.59 14.05
C GLN A 124 -17.59 -20.16 14.52
N LYS A 125 -17.72 -19.00 15.18
CA LYS A 125 -18.99 -18.58 15.78
C LYS A 125 -19.91 -17.84 14.80
N GLN A 126 -19.33 -17.02 13.93
CA GLN A 126 -20.09 -16.21 12.98
C GLN A 126 -20.10 -16.77 11.56
N ASP A 127 -19.45 -17.91 11.34
CA ASP A 127 -19.49 -18.68 10.08
C ASP A 127 -19.10 -17.82 8.88
N LEU A 128 -17.97 -17.10 8.98
CA LEU A 128 -17.42 -16.35 7.85
C LEU A 128 -16.74 -17.30 6.86
N ASP A 129 -16.81 -16.97 5.58
CA ASP A 129 -16.18 -17.71 4.48
C ASP A 129 -14.83 -17.12 4.08
N PHE A 130 -14.65 -15.81 4.26
CA PHE A 130 -13.44 -15.10 3.85
C PHE A 130 -13.09 -13.97 4.82
N VAL A 131 -11.81 -13.88 5.20
CA VAL A 131 -11.29 -12.78 6.03
C VAL A 131 -9.96 -12.28 5.51
N THR A 132 -9.81 -10.97 5.41
CA THR A 132 -8.51 -10.28 5.29
C THR A 132 -8.01 -9.84 6.65
N LEU A 133 -6.73 -10.07 6.93
CA LEU A 133 -6.05 -9.74 8.18
C LEU A 133 -4.70 -9.12 7.87
N TYR A 134 -4.42 -7.95 8.45
CA TYR A 134 -3.19 -7.19 8.21
C TYR A 134 -2.35 -7.00 9.48
N PHE A 135 -1.03 -7.03 9.29
CA PHE A 135 -0.02 -6.67 10.28
C PHE A 135 1.00 -5.74 9.62
N GLY A 136 1.39 -4.65 10.30
CA GLY A 136 2.30 -3.63 9.74
C GLY A 136 3.78 -3.87 10.00
N GLU A 137 4.15 -5.07 10.46
CA GLU A 137 5.55 -5.50 10.63
C GLU A 137 5.88 -6.59 9.61
N PRO A 138 7.14 -6.67 9.12
CA PRO A 138 8.32 -5.93 9.59
C PRO A 138 8.52 -4.54 8.97
N ASP A 139 7.53 -4.03 8.23
CA ASP A 139 7.63 -2.76 7.48
C ASP A 139 7.96 -1.55 8.39
N SER A 140 7.22 -1.39 9.50
CA SER A 140 7.44 -0.30 10.46
C SER A 140 8.86 -0.31 11.04
N THR A 141 9.37 -1.47 11.43
CA THR A 141 10.75 -1.62 11.91
C THR A 141 11.76 -1.36 10.79
N GLY A 142 11.47 -1.85 9.57
CA GLY A 142 12.30 -1.65 8.38
C GLY A 142 12.46 -0.16 8.01
N HIS A 143 11.38 0.62 8.06
CA HIS A 143 11.43 2.06 7.84
C HIS A 143 12.32 2.79 8.85
N LYS A 144 12.34 2.34 10.11
CA LYS A 144 13.08 3.00 11.19
C LYS A 144 14.57 2.68 11.17
N TYR A 145 14.95 1.43 10.89
CA TYR A 145 16.33 0.95 11.07
C TYR A 145 17.02 0.47 9.79
N GLY A 146 16.28 0.30 8.69
CA GLY A 146 16.76 -0.28 7.45
C GLY A 146 16.65 -1.81 7.42
N PRO A 147 16.52 -2.41 6.22
CA PRO A 147 16.19 -3.83 6.04
C PRO A 147 17.26 -4.79 6.58
N ASP A 148 18.54 -4.39 6.58
CA ASP A 148 19.66 -5.25 7.00
C ASP A 148 20.02 -5.09 8.50
N SER A 149 19.18 -4.41 9.28
CA SER A 149 19.43 -4.14 10.70
C SER A 149 19.14 -5.36 11.59
N SER A 150 19.79 -5.42 12.76
CA SER A 150 19.49 -6.41 13.80
C SER A 150 18.04 -6.33 14.29
N GLN A 151 17.47 -5.12 14.31
CA GLN A 151 16.10 -4.85 14.72
C GLN A 151 15.10 -5.51 13.76
N VAL A 152 15.32 -5.40 12.44
CA VAL A 152 14.50 -6.10 11.45
C VAL A 152 14.66 -7.62 11.60
N LYS A 153 15.87 -8.12 11.87
CA LYS A 153 16.08 -9.56 12.13
C LYS A 153 15.26 -10.06 13.34
N GLU A 154 15.27 -9.32 14.44
CA GLU A 154 14.46 -9.63 15.64
C GLU A 154 12.95 -9.54 15.35
N MET A 155 12.52 -8.51 14.61
CA MET A 155 11.12 -8.36 14.22
C MET A 155 10.65 -9.50 13.30
N VAL A 156 11.49 -9.96 12.37
CA VAL A 156 11.19 -11.13 11.52
C VAL A 156 11.03 -12.40 12.37
N GLN A 157 11.83 -12.58 13.43
CA GLN A 157 11.63 -13.69 14.37
C GLN A 157 10.28 -13.58 15.10
N GLN A 158 9.83 -12.38 15.43
CA GLN A 158 8.51 -12.16 16.02
C GLN A 158 7.36 -12.47 15.04
N VAL A 159 7.49 -12.05 13.78
CA VAL A 159 6.54 -12.39 12.71
C VAL A 159 6.51 -13.90 12.48
N ASP A 160 7.66 -14.59 12.48
CA ASP A 160 7.73 -16.05 12.35
C ASP A 160 7.02 -16.79 13.50
N ARG A 161 7.23 -16.36 14.75
CA ARG A 161 6.46 -16.89 15.89
C ARG A 161 4.96 -16.71 15.73
N THR A 162 4.53 -15.60 15.14
CA THR A 162 3.13 -15.28 14.88
C THR A 162 2.54 -16.17 13.80
N VAL A 163 3.29 -16.43 12.73
CA VAL A 163 2.94 -17.44 11.71
C VAL A 163 2.84 -18.83 12.34
N GLY A 164 3.78 -19.19 13.22
CA GLY A 164 3.72 -20.42 14.02
C GLY A 164 2.44 -20.52 14.84
N TYR A 165 2.06 -19.43 15.51
CA TYR A 165 0.83 -19.36 16.29
C TYR A 165 -0.42 -19.59 15.44
N ILE A 166 -0.53 -18.97 14.26
CA ILE A 166 -1.66 -19.19 13.34
C ILE A 166 -1.80 -20.69 13.03
N ARG A 167 -0.68 -21.35 12.68
CA ARG A 167 -0.68 -22.78 12.34
C ARG A 167 -1.08 -23.66 13.52
N GLU A 168 -0.56 -23.36 14.71
CA GLU A 168 -0.89 -24.08 15.94
C GLU A 168 -2.38 -23.94 16.28
N ARG A 169 -2.92 -22.72 16.22
CA ARG A 169 -4.34 -22.46 16.50
C ARG A 169 -5.25 -23.15 15.51
N LEU A 170 -4.91 -23.17 14.23
CA LEU A 170 -5.66 -23.93 13.22
C LEU A 170 -5.70 -25.43 13.51
N GLN A 171 -4.61 -26.02 14.00
CA GLN A 171 -4.57 -27.42 14.40
C GLN A 171 -5.45 -27.66 15.64
N GLN A 172 -5.29 -26.85 16.68
CA GLN A 172 -6.05 -26.96 17.94
C GLN A 172 -7.57 -26.81 17.72
N LEU A 173 -7.97 -25.95 16.77
CA LEU A 173 -9.36 -25.71 16.42
C LEU A 173 -9.92 -26.72 15.40
N GLY A 174 -9.12 -27.70 14.95
CA GLY A 174 -9.53 -28.69 13.94
C GLY A 174 -9.78 -28.09 12.55
N MET A 175 -9.17 -26.93 12.25
CA MET A 175 -9.39 -26.17 11.01
C MET A 175 -8.27 -26.33 9.98
N ALA A 176 -7.14 -26.94 10.35
CA ALA A 176 -5.93 -27.02 9.53
C ALA A 176 -6.16 -27.63 8.12
N GLU A 177 -7.00 -28.67 8.01
CA GLU A 177 -7.25 -29.37 6.75
C GLU A 177 -8.43 -28.80 5.93
N ARG A 178 -9.19 -27.84 6.49
CA ARG A 178 -10.39 -27.28 5.86
C ARG A 178 -10.29 -25.79 5.53
N MET A 179 -9.25 -25.11 6.03
CA MET A 179 -9.05 -23.69 5.81
C MET A 179 -7.91 -23.46 4.82
N ASN A 180 -8.17 -22.63 3.80
CA ASN A 180 -7.13 -22.09 2.94
C ASN A 180 -6.54 -20.83 3.57
N VAL A 181 -5.23 -20.83 3.81
CA VAL A 181 -4.51 -19.68 4.35
C VAL A 181 -3.50 -19.19 3.33
N ILE A 182 -3.63 -17.92 2.94
CA ILE A 182 -2.68 -17.23 2.06
C ILE A 182 -1.93 -16.20 2.90
N MET A 183 -0.62 -16.37 3.01
CA MET A 183 0.27 -15.40 3.64
C MET A 183 1.11 -14.74 2.56
N THR A 184 1.04 -13.42 2.47
CA THR A 184 1.77 -12.62 1.48
C THR A 184 2.16 -11.28 2.08
N ALA A 185 3.00 -10.53 1.38
CA ALA A 185 3.31 -9.14 1.63
C ALA A 185 2.88 -8.28 0.43
N ASP A 186 2.78 -6.99 0.65
CA ASP A 186 2.53 -5.97 -0.36
C ASP A 186 3.81 -5.54 -1.09
N HIS A 187 4.92 -5.34 -0.39
CA HIS A 187 6.19 -4.99 -1.02
C HIS A 187 7.42 -5.46 -0.23
N GLY A 188 8.59 -5.26 -0.83
CA GLY A 188 9.87 -5.40 -0.14
C GLY A 188 10.30 -4.10 0.54
N MET A 189 11.57 -4.06 0.94
CA MET A 189 12.21 -2.89 1.57
C MET A 189 13.61 -2.73 1.01
N SER A 190 14.09 -1.50 0.86
CA SER A 190 15.45 -1.19 0.43
C SER A 190 16.06 -0.13 1.34
N THR A 191 17.38 -0.22 1.52
CA THR A 191 18.14 0.79 2.27
C THR A 191 18.12 2.13 1.52
N VAL A 192 17.82 3.21 2.24
CA VAL A 192 17.89 4.59 1.74
C VAL A 192 19.02 5.30 2.48
N LEU A 193 20.07 5.68 1.74
CA LEU A 193 21.19 6.47 2.26
C LEU A 193 20.79 7.96 2.32
N ARG A 194 21.36 8.72 3.27
CA ARG A 194 21.11 10.16 3.43
C ARG A 194 22.35 10.93 3.84
N GLY A 195 22.35 12.24 3.60
CA GLY A 195 23.41 13.15 4.04
C GLY A 195 24.76 12.83 3.38
N GLU A 196 25.83 12.82 4.16
CA GLU A 196 27.21 12.64 3.64
C GLU A 196 27.46 11.27 2.98
N GLN A 197 26.57 10.29 3.18
CA GLN A 197 26.68 8.95 2.61
C GLN A 197 26.28 8.90 1.12
N VAL A 198 25.57 9.91 0.61
CA VAL A 198 25.09 9.91 -0.77
C VAL A 198 24.89 11.32 -1.31
N GLN A 199 25.11 11.52 -2.61
CA GLN A 199 24.70 12.75 -3.27
C GLN A 199 23.18 12.75 -3.46
N GLU A 200 22.47 13.51 -2.63
CA GLU A 200 21.03 13.68 -2.74
C GLU A 200 20.64 14.48 -4.00
N ILE A 201 19.58 14.02 -4.69
CA ILE A 201 19.02 14.71 -5.85
C ILE A 201 18.06 15.79 -5.36
N LEU A 202 18.57 16.99 -5.18
CA LEU A 202 17.78 18.15 -4.76
C LEU A 202 17.27 18.89 -6.00
N LEU A 203 15.96 18.79 -6.29
CA LEU A 203 15.37 19.43 -7.46
C LEU A 203 15.61 20.95 -7.49
N SER A 204 15.64 21.60 -6.32
CA SER A 204 15.94 23.04 -6.18
C SER A 204 17.35 23.45 -6.63
N LYS A 205 18.30 22.49 -6.73
CA LYS A 205 19.67 22.74 -7.21
C LYS A 205 19.82 22.54 -8.71
N ILE A 206 18.79 22.06 -9.41
CA ILE A 206 18.81 21.90 -10.86
C ILE A 206 18.59 23.29 -11.51
N PRO A 207 19.58 23.87 -12.22
CA PRO A 207 19.54 25.28 -12.63
C PRO A 207 18.34 25.66 -13.50
N ALA A 208 17.85 24.75 -14.34
CA ALA A 208 16.72 24.98 -15.23
C ALA A 208 15.34 24.72 -14.57
N PHE A 209 15.31 24.17 -13.36
CA PHE A 209 14.09 23.80 -12.66
C PHE A 209 13.64 24.90 -11.69
N SER A 210 12.32 25.07 -11.54
CA SER A 210 11.74 26.03 -10.60
C SER A 210 10.42 25.52 -10.06
N PHE A 211 10.30 25.48 -8.73
CA PHE A 211 9.03 25.17 -8.05
C PHE A 211 7.92 26.20 -8.35
N ARG A 212 8.25 27.40 -8.86
CA ARG A 212 7.24 28.37 -9.30
C ARG A 212 6.45 27.91 -10.52
N ASP A 213 7.01 26.99 -11.31
CA ASP A 213 6.34 26.38 -12.47
C ASP A 213 5.49 25.17 -12.09
N ILE A 214 5.45 24.77 -10.81
CA ILE A 214 4.71 23.61 -10.31
C ILE A 214 3.39 24.06 -9.66
N GLN A 215 2.30 23.39 -10.01
CA GLN A 215 0.97 23.58 -9.43
C GLN A 215 0.77 22.68 -8.20
N PHE A 216 1.19 21.41 -8.31
CA PHE A 216 1.05 20.43 -7.24
C PHE A 216 2.24 19.47 -7.25
N GLN A 217 2.59 18.96 -6.07
CA GLN A 217 3.68 18.02 -5.91
C GLN A 217 3.41 16.98 -4.82
N LEU A 218 3.85 15.75 -5.07
CA LEU A 218 4.09 14.72 -4.07
C LEU A 218 5.53 14.29 -4.25
N LEU A 219 6.38 14.87 -3.42
CA LEU A 219 7.80 14.55 -3.33
C LEU A 219 8.04 13.95 -1.97
N ASP A 220 8.75 12.83 -1.95
CA ASP A 220 9.23 12.19 -0.73
C ASP A 220 10.63 11.63 -1.00
N TYR A 221 11.28 11.08 0.02
CA TYR A 221 12.57 10.38 -0.08
C TYR A 221 12.44 8.99 -0.76
N GLY A 222 11.25 8.64 -1.25
CA GLY A 222 10.99 7.40 -1.98
C GLY A 222 11.47 7.43 -3.43
N ALA A 223 11.38 6.28 -4.10
CA ALA A 223 11.84 6.09 -5.49
C ALA A 223 10.90 6.68 -6.56
N LEU A 224 9.83 7.38 -6.18
CA LEU A 224 8.89 8.03 -7.09
C LEU A 224 8.54 9.43 -6.58
N GLY A 225 8.66 10.43 -7.45
CA GLY A 225 8.01 11.72 -7.27
C GLY A 225 6.89 11.96 -8.28
N MET A 226 5.89 12.74 -7.89
CA MET A 226 4.83 13.24 -8.78
C MET A 226 4.77 14.76 -8.75
N LEU A 227 4.81 15.39 -9.92
CA LEU A 227 4.77 16.84 -10.14
C LEU A 227 3.66 17.06 -11.16
N LEU A 228 2.80 18.01 -10.85
CA LEU A 228 1.91 18.61 -11.82
C LEU A 228 2.45 20.00 -12.15
N PRO A 229 3.11 20.20 -13.31
CA PRO A 229 3.45 21.53 -13.81
C PRO A 229 2.19 22.36 -14.04
N LYS A 230 2.32 23.69 -13.92
CA LYS A 230 1.28 24.63 -14.35
C LYS A 230 1.01 24.49 -15.85
N GLU A 231 -0.17 24.93 -16.27
CA GLU A 231 -0.55 24.94 -17.69
C GLU A 231 0.52 25.60 -18.57
N GLY A 232 0.83 24.97 -19.70
CA GLY A 232 1.90 25.42 -20.62
C GLY A 232 3.34 25.23 -20.12
N LYS A 233 3.56 24.69 -18.90
CA LYS A 233 4.92 24.48 -18.34
C LYS A 233 5.41 23.04 -18.41
N ILE A 234 4.60 22.08 -18.85
CA ILE A 234 4.95 20.65 -18.89
C ILE A 234 6.28 20.42 -19.63
N GLU A 235 6.42 20.94 -20.85
CA GLU A 235 7.65 20.73 -21.63
C GLU A 235 8.86 21.39 -20.97
N LYS A 236 8.69 22.60 -20.42
CA LYS A 236 9.75 23.32 -19.72
C LYS A 236 10.27 22.51 -18.53
N VAL A 237 9.37 22.01 -17.69
CA VAL A 237 9.72 21.20 -16.51
C VAL A 237 10.35 19.87 -16.93
N TYR A 238 9.79 19.21 -17.94
CA TYR A 238 10.33 17.96 -18.46
C TYR A 238 11.77 18.13 -18.97
N GLN A 239 12.05 19.14 -19.80
CA GLN A 239 13.40 19.40 -20.32
C GLN A 239 14.38 19.83 -19.22
N ALA A 240 13.90 20.55 -18.19
CA ALA A 240 14.74 20.93 -17.06
C ALA A 240 15.20 19.71 -16.23
N LEU A 241 14.36 18.70 -16.10
CA LEU A 241 14.64 17.51 -15.29
C LEU A 241 15.24 16.35 -16.09
N LYS A 242 14.88 16.20 -17.36
CA LYS A 242 15.38 15.12 -18.23
C LYS A 242 16.91 15.20 -18.29
N ASN A 243 17.58 14.10 -17.95
CA ASN A 243 19.03 13.99 -17.91
C ASN A 243 19.74 14.96 -16.94
N SER A 244 19.01 15.60 -16.02
CA SER A 244 19.61 16.48 -15.01
C SER A 244 20.46 15.73 -13.98
N HIS A 245 20.24 14.42 -13.84
CA HIS A 245 21.02 13.54 -12.98
C HIS A 245 21.03 12.11 -13.56
N PRO A 246 22.15 11.36 -13.51
CA PRO A 246 22.25 10.00 -14.05
C PRO A 246 21.33 8.98 -13.36
N HIS A 247 20.91 9.27 -12.13
CA HIS A 247 20.01 8.42 -11.34
C HIS A 247 18.57 8.97 -11.25
N LEU A 248 18.19 9.92 -12.11
CA LEU A 248 16.83 10.46 -12.18
C LEU A 248 16.19 10.10 -13.54
N HIS A 249 15.04 9.43 -13.50
CA HIS A 249 14.31 9.01 -14.70
C HIS A 249 12.97 9.73 -14.80
N VAL A 250 12.89 10.71 -15.69
CA VAL A 250 11.72 11.55 -15.86
C VAL A 250 10.83 11.02 -16.98
N TYR A 251 9.56 10.76 -16.67
CA TYR A 251 8.56 10.33 -17.64
C TYR A 251 7.42 11.34 -17.72
N LYS A 252 7.02 11.70 -18.93
CA LYS A 252 5.65 12.21 -19.10
C LYS A 252 4.70 11.06 -18.84
N LYS A 253 3.47 11.37 -18.43
CA LYS A 253 2.45 10.38 -18.09
C LYS A 253 2.33 9.25 -19.13
N HIS A 254 2.31 9.59 -20.42
CA HIS A 254 2.16 8.62 -21.50
C HIS A 254 3.47 7.94 -21.95
N ASP A 255 4.61 8.38 -21.42
CA ASP A 255 5.94 7.82 -21.75
C ASP A 255 6.38 6.78 -20.70
N VAL A 256 5.62 6.60 -19.62
CA VAL A 256 5.89 5.58 -18.59
C VAL A 256 5.91 4.19 -19.25
N PRO A 257 6.93 3.34 -18.98
CA PRO A 257 7.02 2.04 -19.62
C PRO A 257 5.75 1.19 -19.44
N ALA A 258 5.18 0.70 -20.55
CA ALA A 258 3.90 0.00 -20.56
C ALA A 258 3.83 -1.18 -19.57
N ARG A 259 4.94 -1.88 -19.36
CA ARG A 259 5.07 -2.99 -18.38
C ARG A 259 4.74 -2.60 -16.94
N LEU A 260 4.76 -1.31 -16.60
CA LEU A 260 4.47 -0.82 -15.26
C LEU A 260 2.97 -0.61 -15.00
N HIS A 261 2.14 -0.55 -16.06
CA HIS A 261 0.70 -0.30 -15.93
C HIS A 261 0.39 0.89 -15.00
N TYR A 262 1.08 2.01 -15.24
CA TYR A 262 1.05 3.19 -14.37
C TYR A 262 0.98 4.49 -15.20
N SER A 263 0.09 4.54 -16.19
CA SER A 263 -0.08 5.72 -17.07
C SER A 263 -1.53 6.09 -17.35
N SER A 264 -2.47 5.14 -17.21
CA SER A 264 -3.81 5.23 -17.81
C SER A 264 -4.93 5.63 -16.84
N HIS A 265 -4.61 6.32 -15.73
CA HIS A 265 -5.61 6.78 -14.75
C HIS A 265 -5.58 8.31 -14.60
N GLU A 266 -6.73 8.95 -14.41
CA GLU A 266 -6.84 10.42 -14.32
C GLU A 266 -5.98 11.03 -13.21
N ARG A 267 -5.93 10.36 -12.04
CA ARG A 267 -5.15 10.80 -10.87
C ARG A 267 -3.64 10.71 -11.05
N LEU A 268 -3.16 9.90 -12.01
CA LEU A 268 -1.73 9.76 -12.27
C LEU A 268 -1.21 11.05 -12.89
N LEU A 269 -0.20 11.61 -12.24
CA LEU A 269 0.51 12.81 -12.69
C LEU A 269 1.76 12.41 -13.48
N PRO A 270 2.38 13.33 -14.24
CA PRO A 270 3.75 13.12 -14.72
C PRO A 270 4.67 12.70 -13.57
N SER A 271 5.44 11.64 -13.79
CA SER A 271 6.30 10.98 -12.80
C SER A 271 7.78 11.18 -13.12
N PHE A 272 8.62 11.20 -12.09
CA PHE A 272 10.08 11.32 -12.21
C PHE A 272 10.79 10.65 -11.05
#